data_AF-A0A7W9LX60-F1
#
_entry.id   AF-A0A7W9LX60-F1
#
_cell.length_a   1.000
_cell.length_b   1.000
_cell.length_c   1.000
_cell.angle_alpha   90.00
_cell.angle_beta   90.00
_cell.angle_gamma   90.00
#
_symmetry.space_group_name_H-M   'P 1'
#
loop_
_entity.id
_entity.type
_entity.pdbx_description
1 polymer ?
#
loop_
_entity_poly.entity_id
_entity_poly.type
_entity_poly.pdbx_seq_one_letter_code
_entity_poly.pdbx_strand_id
1 'polypeptide(L)'
;MSWQERIEVLVRRLRDAVAAHPEIVPLTVTHRHRSLAGLRWSESVLGVLTEAGFDGDQRVVALRGLLGYVIGAIQLEHLGPLAGEGTVAITELPPDAFPHMTETARNARKVSADREFLGGLALLLRGLGT
;
A
#
# COMPACT_ATOMS: atom_id res chain seq x y z
N MET A 1 16.42 -12.84 -7.52
CA MET A 1 15.30 -12.06 -6.97
C MET A 1 14.65 -11.32 -8.12
N SER A 2 13.35 -11.50 -8.34
CA SER A 2 12.57 -10.77 -9.34
C SER A 2 12.51 -9.29 -9.00
N TRP A 3 12.13 -8.45 -9.96
CA TRP A 3 11.95 -7.02 -9.69
C TRP A 3 10.82 -6.79 -8.68
N GLN A 4 9.77 -7.61 -8.70
CA GLN A 4 8.67 -7.55 -7.74
C GLN A 4 9.15 -7.81 -6.31
N GLU A 5 9.98 -8.85 -6.11
CA GLU A 5 10.56 -9.19 -4.81
C GLU A 5 11.47 -8.05 -4.29
N ARG A 6 12.23 -7.39 -5.19
CA ARG A 6 13.05 -6.21 -4.83
C ARG A 6 12.19 -5.03 -4.37
N ILE A 7 11.11 -4.74 -5.09
CA ILE A 7 10.17 -3.69 -4.69
C ILE A 7 9.49 -4.04 -3.37
N GLU A 8 9.09 -5.29 -3.16
CA GLU A 8 8.52 -5.73 -1.88
C GLU A 8 9.46 -5.44 -0.71
N VAL A 9 10.76 -5.76 -0.84
CA VAL A 9 11.75 -5.46 0.20
C VAL A 9 11.84 -3.95 0.48
N LEU A 10 11.86 -3.11 -0.55
CA LEU A 10 11.91 -1.65 -0.40
C LEU A 10 10.65 -1.09 0.27
N VAL A 11 9.48 -1.63 -0.08
CA VAL A 11 8.20 -1.21 0.48
C VAL A 11 8.06 -1.63 1.93
N ARG A 12 8.46 -2.86 2.29
CA ARG A 12 8.46 -3.33 3.69
C ARG A 12 9.29 -2.42 4.59
N ARG A 13 10.52 -2.11 4.18
CA ARG A 13 11.40 -1.19 4.92
C ARG A 13 10.78 0.20 5.11
N LEU A 14 10.06 0.70 4.10
CA LEU A 14 9.35 1.97 4.21
C LEU A 14 8.18 1.87 5.20
N ARG A 15 7.37 0.80 5.13
CA ARG A 15 6.28 0.56 6.08
C ARG A 15 6.81 0.47 7.51
N ASP A 16 7.88 -0.29 7.74
CA ASP A 16 8.51 -0.43 9.07
C ASP A 16 9.02 0.91 9.61
N ALA A 17 9.64 1.73 8.75
CA ALA A 17 10.13 3.06 9.13
C ALA A 17 8.99 4.04 9.45
N VAL A 18 7.86 3.91 8.78
CA VAL A 18 6.68 4.77 8.95
C VAL A 18 5.79 4.31 10.11
N ALA A 19 5.76 3.01 10.42
CA ALA A 19 4.99 2.47 11.54
C ALA A 19 5.42 3.08 12.89
N ALA A 20 6.66 3.56 12.99
CA ALA A 20 7.14 4.29 14.17
C ALA A 20 6.49 5.68 14.35
N HIS A 21 6.00 6.31 13.27
CA HIS A 21 5.49 7.68 13.26
C HIS A 21 4.41 7.90 12.17
N PRO A 22 3.22 7.30 12.30
CA PRO A 22 2.18 7.33 11.25
C PRO A 22 1.74 8.75 10.86
N GLU A 23 1.86 9.74 11.76
CA GLU A 23 1.57 11.16 11.50
C GLU A 23 2.50 11.83 10.46
N ILE A 24 3.62 11.20 10.07
CA ILE A 24 4.55 11.78 9.08
C ILE A 24 4.15 11.46 7.64
N VAL A 25 3.24 10.51 7.42
CA VAL A 25 2.81 10.10 6.07
C VAL A 25 2.22 11.27 5.27
N PRO A 26 1.30 12.10 5.81
CA PRO A 26 0.78 13.25 5.07
C PRO A 26 1.85 14.31 4.76
N LEU A 27 2.84 14.48 5.64
CA LEU A 27 3.92 15.46 5.50
C LEU A 27 4.94 15.05 4.43
N THR A 28 5.23 13.75 4.30
CA THR A 28 6.13 13.23 3.27
C THR A 28 5.55 13.34 1.85
N VAL A 29 4.22 13.29 1.71
CA VAL A 29 3.53 13.50 0.42
C VAL A 29 3.54 14.98 0.02
N THR A 30 3.24 15.87 0.97
CA THR A 30 3.11 17.31 0.75
C THR A 30 4.47 17.98 0.48
N HIS A 31 5.55 17.47 1.08
CA HIS A 31 6.92 17.97 0.90
C HIS A 31 7.88 16.94 0.30
N ARG A 32 7.38 16.10 -0.62
CA ARG A 32 8.15 15.00 -1.25
C ARG A 32 9.52 15.39 -1.82
N HIS A 33 9.65 16.63 -2.29
CA HIS A 33 10.89 17.16 -2.87
C HIS A 33 11.91 17.63 -1.82
N ARG A 34 11.50 17.75 -0.55
CA ARG A 34 12.36 18.17 0.57
C ARG A 34 12.74 17.00 1.48
N SER A 35 12.08 15.86 1.34
CA SER A 35 12.43 14.64 2.08
C SER A 35 13.53 13.87 1.34
N LEU A 36 14.77 14.02 1.78
CA LEU A 36 15.91 13.27 1.23
C LEU A 36 15.70 11.75 1.33
N ALA A 37 15.08 11.28 2.42
CA ALA A 37 14.73 9.87 2.59
C ALA A 37 13.72 9.40 1.54
N GLY A 38 12.65 10.18 1.31
CA GLY A 38 11.66 9.89 0.29
C GLY A 38 12.23 9.92 -1.14
N LEU A 39 13.13 10.86 -1.43
CA LEU A 39 13.84 10.94 -2.71
C LEU A 39 14.75 9.72 -2.93
N ARG A 40 15.56 9.34 -1.93
CA ARG A 40 16.44 8.15 -2.03
C ARG A 40 15.66 6.85 -2.19
N TRP A 41 14.55 6.71 -1.47
CA TRP A 41 13.67 5.56 -1.65
C TRP A 41 13.06 5.52 -3.05
N SER A 42 12.56 6.66 -3.54
CA SER A 42 11.99 6.77 -4.88
C SER A 42 13.02 6.47 -5.97
N GLU A 43 14.24 6.96 -5.82
CA GLU A 43 15.37 6.68 -6.71
C GLU A 43 15.69 5.18 -6.74
N SER A 44 15.70 4.53 -5.57
CA SER A 44 15.94 3.08 -5.47
C SER A 44 14.85 2.27 -6.18
N VAL A 45 13.58 2.66 -6.02
CA VAL A 45 12.44 2.05 -6.73
C VAL A 45 12.57 2.27 -8.24
N LEU A 46 12.88 3.49 -8.68
CA LEU A 46 13.07 3.82 -10.09
C LEU A 46 14.22 3.02 -10.72
N GLY A 47 15.31 2.79 -9.98
CA GLY A 47 16.41 1.93 -10.42
C GLY A 47 15.93 0.50 -10.71
N VAL A 48 15.19 -0.10 -9.77
CA VAL A 48 14.61 -1.45 -9.94
C VAL A 48 13.65 -1.50 -11.13
N LEU A 49 12.77 -0.51 -11.26
CA LEU A 49 11.81 -0.44 -12.37
C LEU A 49 12.53 -0.27 -13.72
N THR A 50 13.58 0.54 -13.77
CA THR A 50 14.38 0.74 -14.98
C THR A 50 15.06 -0.55 -15.42
N GLU A 51 15.66 -1.29 -14.49
CA GLU A 51 16.25 -2.61 -14.77
C GLU A 51 15.19 -3.64 -15.22
N ALA A 52 13.94 -3.47 -14.80
CA ALA A 52 12.80 -4.30 -15.23
C ALA A 52 12.19 -3.87 -16.57
N GLY A 53 12.74 -2.85 -17.23
CA GLY A 53 12.30 -2.40 -18.56
C GLY A 53 11.22 -1.30 -18.53
N PHE A 54 10.86 -0.77 -17.37
CA PHE A 54 9.96 0.38 -17.31
C PHE A 54 10.72 1.65 -17.70
N ASP A 55 10.19 2.39 -18.67
CA ASP A 55 10.72 3.67 -19.10
C ASP A 55 9.60 4.72 -19.28
N GLY A 56 9.96 5.90 -19.78
CA GLY A 56 9.01 6.93 -20.16
C GLY A 56 7.92 7.25 -19.13
N ASP A 57 6.68 7.30 -19.62
CA ASP A 57 5.46 7.51 -18.84
C ASP A 57 5.12 6.29 -17.96
N GLN A 58 5.36 5.08 -18.44
CA GLN A 58 5.10 3.84 -17.70
C GLN A 58 5.86 3.82 -16.37
N ARG A 59 7.13 4.23 -16.36
CA ARG A 59 7.94 4.31 -15.13
C ARG A 59 7.41 5.37 -14.16
N VAL A 60 6.92 6.50 -14.67
CA VAL A 60 6.30 7.55 -13.85
C VAL A 60 5.02 7.03 -13.20
N VAL A 61 4.15 6.41 -14.00
CA VAL A 61 2.88 5.83 -13.52
C VAL A 61 3.14 4.74 -12.49
N ALA A 62 4.11 3.85 -12.74
CA ALA A 62 4.49 2.79 -11.80
C ALA A 62 4.94 3.35 -10.45
N LEU A 63 5.85 4.33 -10.43
CA LEU A 63 6.28 4.97 -9.18
C LEU A 63 5.11 5.65 -8.46
N ARG A 64 4.24 6.36 -9.19
CA ARG A 64 3.09 7.06 -8.61
C ARG A 64 2.05 6.09 -8.05
N GLY A 65 1.80 4.98 -8.75
CA GLY A 65 0.92 3.90 -8.30
C GLY A 65 1.45 3.23 -7.03
N LEU A 66 2.75 2.90 -6.99
CA LEU A 66 3.39 2.34 -5.80
C LEU A 66 3.30 3.26 -4.59
N LEU A 67 3.63 4.55 -4.77
CA LEU A 67 3.48 5.53 -3.70
C LEU A 67 2.02 5.62 -3.21
N GLY A 68 1.07 5.75 -4.12
CA GLY A 68 -0.35 5.84 -3.78
C GLY A 68 -0.84 4.63 -2.98
N TYR A 69 -0.45 3.43 -3.41
CA TYR A 69 -0.75 2.20 -2.69
C TYR A 69 -0.15 2.19 -1.28
N VAL A 70 1.17 2.42 -1.15
CA VAL A 70 1.85 2.34 0.15
C VAL A 70 1.27 3.35 1.14
N ILE A 71 1.04 4.58 0.70
CA ILE A 71 0.46 5.64 1.53
C ILE A 71 -0.95 5.26 1.96
N GLY A 72 -1.81 4.83 1.03
CA GLY A 72 -3.19 4.45 1.32
C GLY A 72 -3.28 3.24 2.23
N ALA A 73 -2.45 2.22 2.01
CA ALA A 73 -2.42 1.01 2.82
C ALA A 73 -1.96 1.31 4.26
N ILE A 74 -0.94 2.15 4.45
CA ILE A 74 -0.51 2.58 5.79
C ILE A 74 -1.61 3.40 6.48
N GLN A 75 -2.29 4.29 5.75
CA GLN A 75 -3.40 5.06 6.32
C GLN A 75 -4.56 4.16 6.75
N LEU A 76 -4.95 3.17 5.93
CA LEU A 76 -5.99 2.20 6.29
C LEU A 76 -5.59 1.39 7.52
N GLU A 77 -4.34 0.93 7.60
CA GLU A 77 -3.84 0.17 8.74
C GLU A 77 -3.97 0.94 10.07
N HIS A 78 -3.78 2.27 10.05
CA HIS A 78 -3.81 3.09 11.28
C HIS A 78 -5.19 3.73 11.56
N LEU A 79 -5.91 4.16 10.52
CA LEU A 79 -7.15 4.95 10.67
C LEU A 79 -8.42 4.11 10.51
N GLY A 80 -8.33 2.94 9.87
CA GLY A 80 -9.47 2.06 9.62
C GLY A 80 -9.07 0.59 9.50
N PRO A 81 -8.38 0.00 10.50
CA PRO A 81 -7.91 -1.38 10.40
C PRO A 81 -9.07 -2.36 10.28
N LEU A 82 -8.86 -3.46 9.55
CA LEU A 82 -9.87 -4.54 9.41
C LEU A 82 -10.27 -5.18 10.74
N ALA A 83 -9.40 -5.12 11.75
CA ALA A 83 -9.70 -5.59 13.11
C ALA A 83 -10.48 -4.55 13.95
N GLY A 84 -10.65 -3.33 13.46
CA GLY A 84 -11.26 -2.21 14.19
C GLY A 84 -12.79 -2.24 14.20
N GLU A 85 -13.36 -1.39 15.06
CA GLU A 85 -14.81 -1.28 15.30
C GLU A 85 -15.60 -0.94 14.04
N GLY A 86 -15.02 -0.17 13.12
CA GLY A 86 -15.69 0.16 11.84
C GLY A 86 -16.03 -1.09 11.03
N THR A 87 -15.13 -2.07 10.98
CA THR A 87 -15.39 -3.34 10.29
C THR A 87 -16.43 -4.19 11.03
N VAL A 88 -16.44 -4.12 12.37
CA VAL A 88 -17.48 -4.78 13.19
C VAL A 88 -18.85 -4.19 12.88
N ALA A 89 -18.99 -2.86 12.87
CA ALA A 89 -20.24 -2.19 12.54
C ALA A 89 -20.76 -2.57 11.13
N ILE A 90 -19.86 -2.74 10.16
CA ILE A 90 -20.24 -3.19 8.80
C ILE A 90 -20.86 -4.61 8.84
N THR A 91 -20.45 -5.47 9.78
CA THR A 91 -21.07 -6.81 9.91
C THR A 91 -22.52 -6.80 10.40
N GLU A 92 -22.97 -5.67 10.95
CA GLU A 92 -24.30 -5.46 11.52
C GLU A 92 -25.25 -4.68 10.58
N LEU A 93 -24.76 -4.23 9.43
CA LEU A 93 -25.59 -3.57 8.41
C LEU A 93 -26.73 -4.48 7.91
N PRO A 94 -27.86 -3.91 7.45
CA PRO A 94 -28.96 -4.69 6.88
C PRO A 94 -28.48 -5.51 5.66
N PRO A 95 -28.52 -6.85 5.73
CA PRO A 95 -27.93 -7.71 4.68
C PRO A 95 -28.74 -7.72 3.38
N ASP A 96 -30.01 -7.32 3.43
CA ASP A 96 -30.86 -7.07 2.27
C ASP A 96 -30.43 -5.83 1.48
N ALA A 97 -29.88 -4.81 2.17
CA ALA A 97 -29.35 -3.60 1.54
C ALA A 97 -27.85 -3.70 1.21
N PHE A 98 -27.06 -4.40 2.03
CA PHE A 98 -25.60 -4.45 1.94
C PHE A 98 -25.01 -5.87 1.95
N PRO A 99 -25.50 -6.78 1.09
CA PRO A 99 -25.15 -8.21 1.16
C PRO A 99 -23.64 -8.46 1.08
N HIS A 100 -22.95 -7.81 0.14
CA HIS A 100 -21.51 -8.00 -0.07
C HIS A 100 -20.66 -7.37 1.04
N MET A 101 -21.04 -6.19 1.55
CA MET A 101 -20.29 -5.53 2.62
C MET A 101 -20.32 -6.35 3.89
N THR A 102 -21.50 -6.82 4.29
CA THR A 102 -21.67 -7.67 5.47
C THR A 102 -20.91 -8.99 5.32
N GLU A 103 -20.97 -9.64 4.15
CA GLU A 103 -20.23 -10.87 3.88
C GLU A 103 -18.71 -10.65 3.93
N THR A 104 -18.21 -9.63 3.24
CA THR A 104 -16.77 -9.32 3.22
C THR A 104 -16.26 -8.95 4.60
N ALA A 105 -16.97 -8.11 5.36
CA ALA A 105 -16.56 -7.70 6.70
C ALA A 105 -16.46 -8.88 7.68
N ARG A 106 -17.33 -9.89 7.57
CA ARG A 106 -17.24 -11.12 8.37
C ARG A 106 -15.94 -11.89 8.09
N ASN A 107 -15.47 -11.87 6.84
CA ASN A 107 -14.22 -12.50 6.43
C ASN A 107 -12.99 -11.61 6.69
N ALA A 108 -13.15 -10.29 6.65
CA ALA A 108 -12.08 -9.31 6.83
C ALA A 108 -11.34 -9.49 8.16
N ARG A 109 -12.04 -9.88 9.24
CA ARG A 109 -11.43 -10.18 10.55
C ARG A 109 -10.42 -11.33 10.54
N LYS A 110 -10.40 -12.16 9.49
CA LYS A 110 -9.44 -13.27 9.31
C LYS A 110 -8.19 -12.83 8.53
N VAL A 111 -8.17 -11.61 8.02
CA VAL A 111 -7.06 -11.05 7.25
C VAL A 111 -6.19 -10.24 8.20
N SER A 112 -4.93 -10.64 8.37
CA SER A 112 -3.96 -9.85 9.13
C SER A 112 -3.56 -8.59 8.36
N ALA A 113 -3.12 -7.55 9.07
CA ALA A 113 -2.59 -6.32 8.45
C ALA A 113 -1.46 -6.62 7.46
N ASP A 114 -0.58 -7.57 7.79
CA ASP A 114 0.47 -8.03 6.87
C ASP A 114 -0.08 -8.68 5.60
N ARG A 115 -1.10 -9.53 5.74
CA ARG A 115 -1.72 -10.19 4.59
C ARG A 115 -2.45 -9.19 3.70
N GLU A 116 -3.13 -8.23 4.30
CA GLU A 116 -3.78 -7.12 3.60
C GLU A 116 -2.75 -6.29 2.82
N PHE A 117 -1.73 -5.81 3.51
CA PHE A 117 -0.69 -4.95 2.93
C PHE A 117 0.14 -5.64 1.84
N LEU A 118 0.53 -6.89 2.03
CA LEU A 118 1.34 -7.61 1.03
C LEU A 118 0.47 -8.16 -0.10
N GLY A 119 -0.76 -8.56 0.21
CA GLY A 119 -1.71 -9.03 -0.79
C GLY A 119 -2.06 -7.94 -1.80
N GLY A 120 -2.34 -6.72 -1.32
CA GLY A 120 -2.59 -5.57 -2.19
C GLY A 120 -1.35 -5.16 -2.99
N LEU A 121 -0.15 -5.21 -2.40
CA LEU A 121 1.10 -4.91 -3.11
C LEU A 121 1.34 -5.92 -4.23
N ALA A 122 1.16 -7.21 -3.95
CA ALA A 122 1.30 -8.26 -4.96
C ALA A 122 0.29 -8.11 -6.10
N LEU A 123 -0.95 -7.68 -5.81
CA LEU A 123 -1.96 -7.35 -6.83
C LEU A 123 -1.49 -6.21 -7.73
N LEU A 124 -1.01 -5.11 -7.14
CA LEU A 124 -0.48 -3.97 -7.89
C LEU A 124 0.72 -4.34 -8.76
N LEU A 125 1.72 -5.02 -8.19
CA LEU A 125 2.94 -5.42 -8.90
C LEU A 125 2.65 -6.37 -10.06
N ARG A 126 1.68 -7.27 -9.90
CA ARG A 126 1.21 -8.11 -11.03
C ARG A 126 0.60 -7.26 -12.13
N GLY A 127 -0.27 -6.31 -11.81
CA GLY A 127 -0.89 -5.42 -12.80
C GLY A 127 0.08 -4.44 -13.48
N LEU A 128 1.22 -4.15 -12.86
CA LEU A 128 2.29 -3.36 -13.49
C LEU A 128 3.14 -4.18 -14.46
N GLY A 129 3.20 -5.50 -14.28
CA GLY A 129 3.98 -6.41 -15.13
C GLY A 129 3.23 -6.94 -16.35
N THR A 130 1.99 -6.51 -16.57
CA THR A 130 1.16 -6.83 -17.75
C THR A 130 1.22 -5.70 -18.77
#